data_AF-A0A916CS58-F1
#
_entry.id   AF-A0A916CS58-F1
#
_cell.length_a   1.000
_cell.length_b   1.000
_cell.length_c   1.000
_cell.angle_alpha   90.00
_cell.angle_beta   90.00
_cell.angle_gamma   90.00
#
_symmetry.space_group_name_H-M   'P 1'
#
loop_
_entity.id
_entity.type
_entity.pdbx_description
1 polymer ?
#
loop_
_entity_poly.entity_id
_entity_poly.type
_entity_poly.pdbx_seq_one_letter_code
_entity_poly.pdbx_strand_id
1 'polypeptide(L)'
;MDEKAVRAILVRGLEAGAVPQLFAPAARAAFLAGEDDLRFAALDMDSLARMELCIAIELATGVTIVPDELGSYASAGELARVLAARTGD
;
A
#
# COMPACT_ATOMS: atom_id res chain seq x y z
N MET A 1 9.70 -5.03 -10.74
CA MET A 1 8.39 -4.36 -10.92
C MET A 1 8.60 -2.87 -10.76
N ASP A 2 7.87 -2.01 -11.47
CA ASP A 2 8.00 -0.55 -11.26
C ASP A 2 7.15 -0.06 -10.07
N GLU A 3 7.49 1.12 -9.54
CA GLU A 3 6.80 1.71 -8.38
C GLU A 3 5.31 1.97 -8.65
N LYS A 4 4.95 2.29 -9.89
CA LYS A 4 3.57 2.57 -10.29
C LYS A 4 2.69 1.31 -10.16
N ALA A 5 3.20 0.16 -10.59
CA ALA A 5 2.54 -1.12 -10.43
C ALA A 5 2.38 -1.48 -8.94
N VAL A 6 3.41 -1.22 -8.12
CA VAL A 6 3.31 -1.44 -6.67
C VAL A 6 2.26 -0.52 -6.03
N ARG A 7 2.22 0.76 -6.38
CA ARG A 7 1.17 1.69 -5.89
C ARG A 7 -0.24 1.17 -6.23
N ALA A 8 -0.44 0.60 -7.41
CA ALA A 8 -1.71 0.00 -7.78
C ALA A 8 -2.06 -1.24 -6.93
N ILE A 9 -1.07 -2.05 -6.55
CA ILE A 9 -1.25 -3.19 -5.63
C ILE A 9 -1.66 -2.68 -4.24
N LEU A 10 -0.97 -1.67 -3.72
CA LEU A 10 -1.29 -1.09 -2.41
C LEU A 10 -2.71 -0.51 -2.39
N VAL A 11 -3.13 0.20 -3.45
CA VAL A 11 -4.51 0.67 -3.58
C VAL A 11 -5.51 -0.48 -3.50
N ARG A 12 -5.28 -1.58 -4.23
CA ARG A 12 -6.18 -2.75 -4.19
C ARG A 12 -6.27 -3.37 -2.80
N GLY A 13 -5.14 -3.50 -2.10
CA GLY A 13 -5.12 -4.02 -0.73
C GLY A 13 -5.88 -3.11 0.25
N LEU A 14 -5.69 -1.79 0.14
CA LEU A 14 -6.39 -0.81 0.96
C LEU A 14 -7.90 -0.76 0.64
N GLU A 15 -8.29 -0.91 -0.63
CA GLU A 15 -9.70 -1.02 -1.03
C GLU A 15 -10.35 -2.32 -0.52
N ALA A 16 -9.64 -3.45 -0.58
CA ALA A 16 -10.10 -4.73 -0.02
C ALA A 16 -10.28 -4.65 1.51
N GLY A 17 -9.37 -3.93 2.18
CA GLY A 17 -9.46 -3.57 3.60
C GLY A 17 -10.50 -2.49 3.95
N ALA A 18 -11.29 -2.01 2.98
CA ALA A 18 -12.29 -0.97 3.16
C ALA A 18 -11.77 0.36 3.77
N VAL A 19 -10.53 0.75 3.45
CA VAL A 19 -9.89 1.98 3.96
C VAL A 19 -10.56 3.22 3.35
N PRO A 20 -11.30 4.05 4.13
CA PRO A 20 -12.20 5.08 3.60
C PRO A 20 -11.53 6.15 2.73
N GLN A 21 -10.27 6.46 3.02
CA GLN A 21 -9.48 7.47 2.33
C GLN A 21 -9.31 7.13 0.84
N LEU A 22 -9.39 5.85 0.47
CA LEU A 22 -9.26 5.38 -0.91
C LEU A 22 -10.59 5.43 -1.69
N PHE A 23 -11.72 5.61 -0.99
CA PHE A 23 -13.02 5.80 -1.63
C PHE A 23 -13.16 7.18 -2.27
N ALA A 24 -12.33 8.15 -1.85
CA ALA A 24 -12.23 9.44 -2.52
C ALA A 24 -11.43 9.28 -3.84
N PRO A 25 -12.05 9.45 -5.02
CA PRO A 25 -11.37 9.20 -6.30
C PRO A 25 -10.13 10.07 -6.51
N ALA A 26 -10.16 11.30 -5.98
CA ALA A 26 -9.03 12.24 -6.04
C ALA A 26 -7.82 11.76 -5.23
N ALA A 27 -8.04 11.27 -4.00
CA ALA A 27 -6.95 10.76 -3.16
C ALA A 27 -6.32 9.51 -3.77
N ARG A 28 -7.14 8.59 -4.29
CA ARG A 28 -6.65 7.41 -5.02
C ARG A 28 -5.84 7.81 -6.26
N ALA A 29 -6.34 8.75 -7.06
CA ALA A 29 -5.66 9.20 -8.26
C ALA A 29 -4.31 9.87 -7.94
N ALA A 30 -4.28 10.76 -6.94
CA ALA A 30 -3.06 11.43 -6.50
C ALA A 30 -2.00 10.44 -6.00
N PHE A 31 -2.41 9.42 -5.23
CA PHE A 31 -1.50 8.37 -4.78
C PHE A 31 -0.95 7.52 -5.92
N LEU A 32 -1.80 7.14 -6.89
CA LEU A 32 -1.38 6.39 -8.08
C LEU A 32 -0.43 7.19 -8.99
N ALA A 33 -0.60 8.51 -9.05
CA ALA A 33 0.27 9.41 -9.79
C ALA A 33 1.58 9.74 -9.05
N GLY A 34 1.67 9.42 -7.76
CA GLY A 34 2.81 9.81 -6.91
C GLY A 34 2.83 11.29 -6.53
N GLU A 35 1.70 11.98 -6.69
CA GLU A 35 1.53 13.41 -6.40
C GLU A 35 1.27 13.68 -4.92
N ASP A 36 0.60 12.75 -4.25
CA ASP A 36 0.36 12.77 -2.79
C ASP A 36 0.57 11.37 -2.21
N ASP A 37 0.86 11.30 -0.90
CA ASP A 37 1.21 10.06 -0.22
C ASP A 37 0.26 9.78 0.95
N LEU A 38 0.08 8.48 1.23
CA LEU A 38 -0.82 8.00 2.28
C LEU A 38 0.01 7.59 3.49
N ARG A 39 0.00 8.42 4.53
CA ARG A 39 0.64 8.09 5.81
C ARG A 39 -0.14 6.98 6.51
N PHE A 40 0.50 5.88 6.89
CA PHE A 40 -0.18 4.76 7.55
C PHE A 40 -0.85 5.19 8.87
N ALA A 41 -0.25 6.12 9.61
CA ALA A 41 -0.83 6.69 10.82
C ALA A 41 -2.16 7.46 10.59
N ALA A 42 -2.42 7.91 9.36
CA ALA A 42 -3.64 8.65 9.00
C ALA A 42 -4.71 7.78 8.33
N LEU A 43 -4.38 6.52 8.00
CA LEU A 43 -5.31 5.59 7.35
C LEU A 43 -6.23 4.86 8.33
N ASP A 44 -5.95 4.94 9.65
CA ASP A 44 -6.71 4.28 10.73
C ASP A 44 -7.08 2.82 10.41
N MET A 45 -6.11 2.08 9.87
CA MET A 45 -6.31 0.71 9.43
C MET A 45 -6.51 -0.23 10.62
N ASP A 46 -7.67 -0.89 10.65
CA ASP A 46 -7.93 -1.98 11.56
C ASP A 46 -7.09 -3.22 11.22
N SER A 47 -7.22 -4.27 12.03
CA SER A 47 -6.46 -5.51 11.83
C SER A 47 -6.80 -6.22 10.52
N LEU A 48 -8.04 -6.09 10.03
CA LEU A 48 -8.46 -6.70 8.78
C LEU A 48 -7.83 -5.96 7.59
N ALA A 49 -7.90 -4.63 7.59
CA ALA A 49 -7.30 -3.80 6.55
C ALA A 49 -5.79 -4.00 6.43
N ARG A 50 -5.09 -4.14 7.57
CA ARG A 50 -3.66 -4.48 7.59
C ARG A 50 -3.39 -5.85 6.98
N MET A 51 -4.20 -6.85 7.32
CA MET A 51 -4.04 -8.21 6.81
C MET A 51 -4.31 -8.29 5.30
N GLU A 52 -5.37 -7.65 4.81
CA GLU A 52 -5.70 -7.57 3.38
C GLU A 52 -4.60 -6.87 2.58
N LEU A 53 -4.01 -5.80 3.14
CA LEU A 53 -2.87 -5.13 2.51
C LEU A 53 -1.65 -6.07 2.41
N CYS A 54 -1.30 -6.77 3.49
CA CYS A 54 -0.22 -7.75 3.49
C CYS A 54 -0.44 -8.87 2.46
N ILE A 55 -1.65 -9.43 2.41
CA ILE A 55 -2.03 -10.48 1.44
C ILE A 55 -1.92 -9.95 0.00
N ALA A 56 -2.44 -8.76 -0.28
CA ALA A 56 -2.36 -8.17 -1.62
C ALA A 56 -0.91 -7.98 -2.09
N ILE A 57 -0.03 -7.54 -1.17
CA ILE A 57 1.41 -7.41 -1.44
C ILE A 57 2.02 -8.78 -1.74
N GLU A 58 1.81 -9.76 -0.87
CA GLU A 58 2.41 -11.10 -1.01
C GLU A 58 1.96 -11.80 -2.30
N LEU A 59 0.66 -11.77 -2.59
CA LEU A 59 0.11 -12.38 -3.81
C LEU A 59 0.64 -11.74 -5.10
N ALA A 60 0.86 -10.42 -5.10
CA ALA A 60 1.27 -9.71 -6.30
C ALA A 60 2.79 -9.62 -6.48
N THR A 61 3.55 -9.67 -5.39
CA THR A 61 5.01 -9.42 -5.40
C THR A 61 5.84 -10.62 -4.98
N GLY A 62 5.24 -11.61 -4.30
CA GLY A 62 5.96 -12.70 -3.64
C GLY A 62 6.71 -12.28 -2.37
N VAL A 63 6.65 -10.99 -1.97
CA VAL A 63 7.28 -10.48 -0.75
C VAL A 63 6.31 -10.63 0.42
N THR A 64 6.69 -11.40 1.42
CA THR A 64 5.95 -11.51 2.67
C THR A 64 6.24 -10.29 3.56
N ILE A 65 5.17 -9.65 4.05
CA ILE A 65 5.19 -8.58 5.04
C ILE A 65 4.14 -8.92 6.09
N VAL A 66 4.48 -8.85 7.38
CA VAL A 66 3.50 -9.04 8.45
C VAL A 66 2.87 -7.72 8.90
N PRO A 67 1.63 -7.72 9.45
CA PRO A 67 0.93 -6.49 9.85
C PRO A 67 1.72 -5.54 10.76
N ASP A 68 2.55 -6.09 11.64
CA ASP A 68 3.39 -5.32 12.57
C ASP A 68 4.50 -4.54 11.84
N GLU A 69 4.98 -5.06 10.70
CA GLU A 69 6.01 -4.39 9.90
C GLU A 69 5.45 -3.17 9.15
N LEU A 70 4.13 -3.10 8.90
CA LEU A 70 3.52 -1.94 8.25
C LEU A 70 3.76 -0.64 9.05
N GLY A 71 3.87 -0.75 10.37
CA GLY A 71 4.17 0.39 11.26
C GLY A 71 5.60 0.91 11.15
N SER A 72 6.52 0.13 10.56
CA SER A 72 7.91 0.54 10.33
C SER A 72 8.08 1.49 9.14
N TYR A 73 7.04 1.64 8.31
CA TYR A 73 7.02 2.56 7.17
C TYR A 73 6.21 3.81 7.52
N ALA A 74 6.71 4.98 7.14
CA ALA A 74 6.01 6.25 7.35
C ALA A 74 4.79 6.39 6.44
N SER A 75 4.84 5.82 5.23
CA SER A 75 3.79 5.93 4.23
C SER A 75 3.70 4.73 3.27
N ALA A 76 2.56 4.61 2.60
CA ALA A 76 2.36 3.64 1.53
C ALA A 76 3.31 3.89 0.35
N GLY A 77 3.66 5.14 0.04
CA GLY A 77 4.62 5.49 -1.00
C GLY A 77 6.07 5.14 -0.64
N GLU A 78 6.45 5.17 0.64
CA GLU A 78 7.72 4.59 1.09
C GLU A 78 7.74 3.07 0.88
N LEU A 79 6.69 2.39 1.33
CA LEU A 79 6.55 0.95 1.13
C LEU A 79 6.59 0.57 -0.37
N ALA A 80 5.94 1.37 -1.22
CA ALA A 80 5.93 1.17 -2.66
C ALA A 80 7.34 1.18 -3.27
N ARG A 81 8.16 2.16 -2.86
CA ARG A 81 9.57 2.29 -3.29
C ARG A 81 10.40 1.10 -2.84
N VAL A 82 10.24 0.68 -1.59
CA VAL A 82 10.97 -0.47 -1.02
C VAL A 82 10.62 -1.76 -1.77
N LEU A 83 9.34 -2.01 -2.01
CA LEU A 83 8.86 -3.19 -2.74
C LEU A 83 9.29 -3.17 -4.21
N ALA A 84 9.24 -2.01 -4.87
CA ALA A 84 9.70 -1.88 -6.26
C ALA A 84 11.20 -2.21 -6.39
N ALA A 85 12.03 -1.76 -5.44
CA ALA A 85 13.45 -2.09 -5.40
C ALA A 85 13.70 -3.59 -5.17
N ARG A 86 12.90 -4.26 -4.32
CA ARG A 86 13.05 -5.70 -4.01
C ARG A 86 12.61 -6.64 -5.13
N THR A 87 11.72 -6.18 -6.01
CA THR A 87 11.08 -6.99 -7.06
C THR A 87 11.56 -6.61 -8.46
N GLY A 88 12.50 -5.66 -8.56
CA GLY A 88 13.08 -5.14 -9.79
C GLY A 88 14.42 -5.76 -10.19
N ASP A 89 15.05 -6.53 -9.29
CA ASP A 89 16.12 -7.50 -9.60
C ASP A 89 15.54 -8.81 -10.15
#